data_AF-A0A6B9HCK1-F1
#
_entry.id   AF-A0A6B9HCK1-F1
#
_cell.length_a   1.000
_cell.length_b   1.000
_cell.length_c   1.000
_cell.angle_alpha   90.00
_cell.angle_beta   90.00
_cell.angle_gamma   90.00
#
_symmetry.space_group_name_H-M   'P 1'
#
loop_
_entity.id
_entity.type
_entity.pdbx_description
1 polymer ?
#
loop_
_entity_poly.entity_id
_entity_poly.type
_entity_poly.pdbx_seq_one_letter_code
_entity_poly.pdbx_strand_id
1 'polypeptide(L)'
;YKSDAPHVKGFSPSAMVAMRRYPWPGNVRELINRVRRALVMTDGTLLTAHDLELEQWVPPEAVPIIKPPVVINDHLIDQALKRHRGRQTEAARELGISRSTLYRRLRTQRLAEMATDAG
;
A
#
# COMPACT_ATOMS: atom_id res chain seq x y z
N TYR A 1 12.53 3.64 -38.45
CA TYR A 1 13.57 3.46 -37.43
C TYR A 1 13.06 2.51 -36.36
N LYS A 2 13.47 1.22 -36.43
CA LYS A 2 13.23 0.25 -35.37
C LYS A 2 14.31 0.50 -34.32
N SER A 3 13.93 0.99 -33.15
CA SER A 3 14.86 1.16 -32.03
C SER A 3 15.15 -0.22 -31.43
N ASP A 4 16.37 -0.74 -31.65
CA ASP A 4 16.96 -1.88 -30.93
C ASP A 4 17.26 -1.53 -29.46
N ALA A 5 16.28 -0.97 -28.76
CA ALA A 5 16.38 -0.79 -27.33
C ALA A 5 16.37 -2.18 -26.67
N PRO A 6 17.30 -2.50 -25.76
CA PRO A 6 17.33 -3.79 -25.10
C PRO A 6 15.98 -4.02 -24.41
N HIS A 7 15.21 -4.98 -24.92
CA HIS A 7 13.98 -5.41 -24.27
C HIS A 7 14.36 -6.16 -23.01
N VAL A 8 14.04 -5.58 -21.86
CA VAL A 8 14.13 -6.24 -20.56
C VAL A 8 13.39 -7.57 -20.64
N LYS A 9 14.11 -8.65 -20.37
CA LYS A 9 13.61 -10.04 -20.43
C LYS A 9 13.17 -10.58 -19.08
N GLY A 10 13.47 -9.88 -17.99
CA GLY A 10 13.08 -10.31 -16.65
C GLY A 10 13.80 -9.56 -15.53
N PHE A 11 13.85 -10.20 -14.37
CA PHE A 11 14.46 -9.68 -13.16
C PHE A 11 15.68 -10.50 -12.78
N SER A 12 16.73 -9.83 -12.31
CA SER A 12 17.86 -10.48 -11.67
C SER A 12 17.44 -11.14 -10.34
N PRO A 13 18.21 -12.11 -9.83
CA PRO A 13 17.97 -12.70 -8.51
C PRO A 13 17.94 -11.65 -7.37
N SER A 14 18.80 -10.63 -7.42
CA SER A 14 18.84 -9.56 -6.41
C SER A 14 17.55 -8.73 -6.42
N ALA A 15 17.03 -8.40 -7.61
CA ALA A 15 15.73 -7.74 -7.75
C ALA A 15 14.60 -8.59 -7.15
N MET A 16 14.57 -9.91 -7.41
CA MET A 16 13.56 -10.81 -6.87
C MET A 16 13.60 -10.93 -5.34
N VAL A 17 14.79 -10.89 -4.75
CA VAL A 17 14.95 -10.88 -3.29
C VAL A 17 14.48 -9.54 -2.72
N ALA A 18 14.90 -8.43 -3.32
CA ALA A 18 14.54 -7.09 -2.86
C ALA A 18 13.02 -6.82 -2.95
N MET A 19 12.37 -7.23 -4.05
CA MET A 19 10.92 -7.08 -4.23
C MET A 19 10.10 -7.89 -3.23
N ARG A 20 10.60 -9.06 -2.79
CA ARG A 20 9.93 -9.88 -1.77
C ARG A 20 10.10 -9.33 -0.36
N ARG A 21 11.20 -8.63 -0.12
CA ARG A 21 11.53 -8.05 1.19
C ARG A 21 10.86 -6.71 1.43
N TYR A 22 10.72 -5.89 0.39
CA TYR A 22 10.13 -4.57 0.49
C TYR A 22 8.61 -4.65 0.75
N PRO A 23 8.05 -3.88 1.71
CA PRO A 23 6.66 -4.05 2.16
C PRO A 23 5.61 -3.41 1.25
N TRP A 24 6.01 -2.66 0.22
CA TRP A 24 5.10 -1.98 -0.71
C TRP A 24 4.02 -1.15 0.00
N PRO A 25 4.38 -0.10 0.77
CA PRO A 25 3.43 0.72 1.51
C PRO A 25 2.35 1.37 0.63
N GLY A 26 2.65 1.61 -0.65
CA GLY A 26 1.71 2.09 -1.68
C GLY A 26 0.95 0.97 -2.40
N ASN A 27 0.99 -0.27 -1.91
CA ASN A 27 0.40 -1.48 -2.48
C ASN A 27 0.94 -1.77 -3.91
N VAL A 28 0.18 -2.57 -4.67
CA VAL A 28 0.51 -2.96 -6.06
C VAL A 28 0.77 -1.76 -6.98
N ARG A 29 0.18 -0.60 -6.71
CA ARG A 29 0.42 0.63 -7.50
C ARG A 29 1.86 1.11 -7.39
N GLU A 30 2.47 1.01 -6.21
CA GLU A 30 3.88 1.36 -6.02
C GLU A 30 4.80 0.41 -6.79
N LEU A 31 4.53 -0.90 -6.72
CA LEU A 31 5.25 -1.92 -7.49
C LEU A 31 5.21 -1.61 -8.99
N ILE A 32 4.01 -1.37 -9.54
CA ILE A 32 3.85 -1.05 -10.97
C ILE A 32 4.62 0.22 -11.34
N ASN A 33 4.50 1.28 -10.55
CA ASN A 33 5.17 2.56 -10.84
C ASN A 33 6.70 2.44 -10.78
N ARG A 34 7.22 1.59 -9.90
CA ARG A 34 8.66 1.36 -9.74
C ARG A 34 9.21 0.53 -10.90
N VAL A 35 8.53 -0.58 -11.25
CA VAL A 35 8.89 -1.39 -12.43
C VAL A 35 8.82 -0.56 -13.72
N ARG A 36 7.79 0.27 -13.90
CA ARG A 36 7.68 1.16 -15.08
C ARG A 36 8.86 2.13 -15.18
N ARG A 37 9.28 2.72 -14.06
CA ARG A 37 10.45 3.62 -14.04
C ARG A 37 11.74 2.87 -14.36
N ALA A 38 11.94 1.71 -13.74
CA ALA A 38 13.09 0.85 -13.99
C ALA A 38 13.20 0.42 -15.47
N LEU A 39 12.07 0.10 -16.11
CA LEU A 39 12.02 -0.22 -17.55
C LEU A 39 12.42 0.94 -18.47
N VAL A 40 12.22 2.19 -18.03
CA VAL A 40 12.60 3.39 -18.80
C VAL A 40 14.06 3.74 -18.58
N MET A 41 14.60 3.45 -17.39
CA MET A 41 15.93 3.87 -16.96
C MET A 41 17.01 2.83 -17.19
N THR A 42 16.65 1.56 -17.42
CA THR A 42 17.64 0.50 -17.61
C THR A 42 18.12 0.40 -19.05
N ASP A 43 19.43 0.24 -19.21
CA ASP A 43 20.06 -0.13 -20.48
C ASP A 43 20.32 -1.65 -20.56
N GLY A 44 19.89 -2.41 -19.55
CA GLY A 44 20.16 -3.84 -19.39
C GLY A 44 19.04 -4.76 -19.87
N THR A 45 19.36 -6.05 -20.02
CA THR A 45 18.37 -7.10 -20.34
C THR A 45 17.63 -7.63 -19.11
N LEU A 46 18.08 -7.32 -17.90
CA LEU A 46 17.48 -7.73 -16.63
C LEU A 46 17.40 -6.54 -15.68
N LEU A 47 16.26 -6.38 -15.01
CA LEU A 47 16.12 -5.40 -13.93
C LEU A 47 16.84 -5.88 -12.66
N THR A 48 17.66 -4.99 -12.12
CA THR A 48 18.40 -5.18 -10.87
C THR A 48 17.68 -4.55 -9.69
N ALA A 49 18.11 -4.89 -8.47
CA ALA A 49 17.64 -4.21 -7.26
C ALA A 49 17.98 -2.70 -7.31
N HIS A 50 19.07 -2.34 -7.98
CA HIS A 50 19.48 -0.95 -8.20
C HIS A 50 18.49 -0.22 -9.12
N ASP A 51 18.13 -0.82 -10.26
CA ASP A 51 17.15 -0.23 -11.20
C ASP A 51 15.77 -0.03 -10.55
N LEU A 52 15.43 -0.88 -9.59
CA LEU A 52 14.20 -0.77 -8.80
C LEU A 52 14.35 0.18 -7.61
N GLU A 53 15.52 0.78 -7.36
CA GLU A 53 15.81 1.62 -6.19
C GLU A 53 15.54 0.89 -4.86
N LEU A 54 15.85 -0.41 -4.78
CA LEU A 54 15.62 -1.27 -3.60
C LEU A 54 16.93 -1.79 -2.96
N GLU A 55 18.09 -1.55 -3.57
CA GLU A 55 19.38 -2.11 -3.15
C GLU A 55 19.78 -1.72 -1.71
N GLN A 56 19.48 -0.48 -1.32
CA GLN A 56 19.79 0.08 -0.01
C GLN A 56 18.66 -0.08 1.01
N TRP A 57 17.56 -0.76 0.65
CA TRP A 57 16.47 -0.95 1.59
C TRP A 57 16.85 -2.01 2.62
N VAL A 58 17.16 -1.55 3.82
CA VAL A 58 17.31 -2.39 5.00
C VAL A 58 15.94 -2.42 5.68
N PRO A 59 15.35 -3.59 5.95
CA PRO A 59 14.20 -3.66 6.83
C PRO A 59 14.61 -3.00 8.14
N PRO A 60 13.83 -2.07 8.71
CA PRO A 60 14.06 -1.69 10.09
C PRO A 60 14.12 -2.99 10.90
N GLU A 61 15.17 -3.18 11.72
CA GLU A 61 15.18 -4.22 12.78
C GLU A 61 13.77 -4.28 13.34
N ALA A 62 13.17 -5.47 13.37
CA ALA A 62 11.73 -5.68 13.49
C ALA A 62 11.11 -4.95 14.70
N VAL A 63 10.93 -3.65 14.59
CA VAL A 63 9.98 -2.88 15.35
C VAL A 63 8.71 -3.13 14.58
N PRO A 64 7.76 -3.92 15.12
CA PRO A 64 6.49 -4.09 14.46
C PRO A 64 5.96 -2.69 14.17
N ILE A 65 5.83 -2.36 12.88
CA ILE A 65 5.13 -1.16 12.45
C ILE A 65 3.67 -1.45 12.76
N ILE A 66 3.31 -1.36 14.03
CA ILE A 66 1.98 -0.97 14.44
C ILE A 66 1.87 0.42 13.83
N LYS A 67 1.30 0.51 12.61
CA LYS A 67 0.82 1.79 12.11
C LYS A 67 0.00 2.34 13.26
N PRO A 68 0.41 3.46 13.90
CA PRO A 68 -0.36 3.97 15.01
C PRO A 68 -1.78 4.06 14.47
N PRO A 69 -2.77 3.42 15.13
CA PRO A 69 -4.13 3.54 14.65
C PRO A 69 -4.34 5.04 14.50
N VAL A 70 -4.71 5.49 13.30
CA VAL A 70 -5.23 6.84 13.18
C VAL A 70 -6.36 6.84 14.22
N VAL A 71 -6.16 7.56 15.32
CA VAL A 71 -7.07 7.54 16.46
C VAL A 71 -8.22 8.43 16.06
N ILE A 72 -9.00 7.95 15.10
CA ILE A 72 -10.33 8.46 14.86
C ILE A 72 -11.19 7.69 15.83
N ASN A 73 -11.72 8.41 16.82
CA ASN A 73 -12.70 7.88 17.72
C ASN A 73 -13.89 7.39 16.90
N ASP A 74 -14.34 6.18 17.16
CA ASP A 74 -15.46 5.53 16.48
C ASP A 74 -16.71 6.42 16.43
N HIS A 75 -16.94 7.21 17.48
CA HIS A 75 -17.98 8.23 17.52
C HIS A 75 -17.87 9.30 16.41
N LEU A 76 -16.66 9.71 16.02
CA LEU A 76 -16.44 10.66 14.92
C LEU A 76 -16.77 10.03 13.56
N ILE A 77 -16.49 8.74 13.40
CA ILE A 77 -16.87 7.97 12.21
C ILE A 77 -18.39 7.95 12.07
N ASP A 78 -19.11 7.64 13.15
CA ASP A 78 -20.58 7.62 13.16
C ASP A 78 -21.19 8.98 12.89
N GLN A 79 -20.65 10.05 13.48
CA GLN A 79 -21.12 11.41 13.24
C GLN A 79 -20.90 11.84 11.78
N ALA A 80 -19.72 11.56 11.21
CA ALA A 80 -19.43 11.86 9.81
C ALA A 80 -20.35 11.07 8.87
N LEU A 81 -20.58 9.79 9.15
CA LEU A 81 -21.51 8.96 8.38
C LEU A 81 -22.96 9.46 8.48
N LYS A 82 -23.43 9.87 9.66
CA LYS A 82 -24.76 10.47 9.84
C LYS A 82 -24.90 11.76 9.03
N ARG A 83 -23.93 12.67 9.12
CA ARG A 83 -23.93 13.96 8.40
C ARG A 83 -23.92 13.77 6.88
N HIS A 84 -23.19 12.77 6.40
CA HIS A 84 -23.12 12.44 4.98
C HIS A 84 -24.13 11.37 4.53
N ARG A 85 -25.14 11.03 5.34
CA ARG A 85 -26.19 10.02 5.02
C ARG A 85 -25.62 8.68 4.53
N GLY A 86 -24.57 8.20 5.18
CA GLY A 86 -23.88 6.95 4.83
C GLY A 86 -22.96 7.04 3.61
N ARG A 87 -22.73 8.22 3.01
CA ARG A 87 -21.78 8.39 1.91
C ARG A 87 -20.34 8.32 2.41
N GLN A 88 -19.80 7.11 2.45
CA GLN A 88 -18.49 6.78 3.03
C GLN A 88 -17.32 7.55 2.40
N THR A 89 -17.38 7.86 1.10
CA THR A 89 -16.33 8.67 0.45
C THR A 89 -16.27 10.09 1.01
N GLU A 90 -17.42 10.72 1.23
CA GLU A 90 -17.48 12.07 1.79
C GLU A 90 -17.14 12.06 3.27
N ALA A 91 -17.62 11.08 4.03
CA ALA A 91 -17.25 10.90 5.42
C ALA A 91 -15.74 10.70 5.60
N ALA A 92 -15.10 9.89 4.74
CA ALA A 92 -13.65 9.70 4.77
C ALA A 92 -12.89 11.00 4.46
N ARG A 93 -13.38 11.77 3.48
CA ARG A 93 -12.82 13.07 3.09
C ARG A 93 -12.91 14.08 4.22
N GLU A 94 -14.06 14.15 4.90
CA GLU A 94 -14.30 15.01 6.05
C GLU A 94 -13.35 14.66 7.21
N LEU A 95 -13.17 13.37 7.48
CA LEU A 95 -12.30 12.85 8.54
C LEU A 95 -10.81 12.90 8.19
N GLY A 96 -10.43 13.40 7.00
CA GLY A 96 -9.03 13.48 6.57
C GLY A 96 -8.35 12.12 6.39
N ILE A 97 -9.11 11.04 6.13
CA ILE A 97 -8.59 9.68 5.98
C ILE A 97 -8.90 9.07 4.62
N SER A 98 -8.11 8.05 4.25
CA SER A 98 -8.41 7.25 3.07
C SER A 98 -9.70 6.45 3.25
N ARG A 99 -10.44 6.23 2.16
CA ARG A 99 -11.58 5.30 2.12
C ARG A 99 -11.22 3.91 2.65
N SER A 100 -10.03 3.41 2.31
CA SER A 100 -9.53 2.10 2.79
C SER A 100 -9.35 2.04 4.32
N THR A 101 -9.03 3.17 4.96
CA THR A 101 -8.92 3.25 6.43
C THR A 101 -10.30 3.26 7.07
N LEU A 102 -11.24 4.00 6.50
CA LEU A 102 -12.64 4.00 6.94
C LEU A 102 -13.27 2.61 6.83
N TYR A 103 -13.09 1.93 5.69
CA TYR A 103 -13.58 0.57 5.48
C TYR A 103 -13.02 -0.44 6.46
N ARG A 104 -11.71 -0.38 6.73
CA ARG A 104 -11.06 -1.29 7.68
C ARG A 104 -11.65 -1.12 9.09
N ARG A 105 -11.86 0.13 9.53
CA ARG A 105 -12.48 0.45 10.82
C ARG A 105 -13.91 -0.08 10.94
N LEU A 106 -14.77 0.20 9.94
CA LEU A 106 -16.16 -0.29 9.93
C LEU A 106 -16.25 -1.81 9.96
N ARG A 107 -15.33 -2.50 9.25
CA ARG A 107 -15.28 -3.96 9.28
C ARG A 107 -14.88 -4.49 10.67
N THR A 108 -13.91 -3.87 11.32
CA THR A 108 -13.50 -4.25 12.68
C THR A 108 -14.62 -4.04 13.69
N GLN A 109 -15.37 -2.94 13.61
CA GLN A 109 -16.54 -2.70 14.48
C GLN A 109 -17.62 -3.77 14.29
N ARG A 110 -18.02 -4.04 13.04
CA ARG A 110 -19.03 -5.07 12.76
C ARG A 110 -18.60 -6.44 13.28
N LEU A 111 -17.31 -6.78 13.15
CA LEU A 111 -16.79 -8.04 13.69
C LEU A 111 -16.81 -8.07 15.23
N ALA A 112 -16.55 -6.95 15.89
CA ALA A 112 -16.61 -6.83 17.35
C ALA A 112 -18.06 -6.91 17.88
N GLU A 113 -19.01 -6.26 17.21
CA GLU A 113 -20.45 -6.33 17.51
C GLU A 113 -20.96 -7.78 17.40
N MET A 114 -20.61 -8.48 16.31
CA MET A 114 -20.98 -9.89 16.10
C MET A 114 -20.36 -10.84 17.14
N ALA A 115 -19.17 -10.53 17.65
CA ALA A 115 -18.54 -11.34 18.70
C ALA A 115 -19.16 -11.09 20.09
N THR A 116 -19.81 -9.95 20.29
CA THR A 116 -20.44 -9.57 21.56
C THR A 116 -21.86 -10.13 21.67
N ASP A 117 -22.58 -10.26 20.56
CA ASP A 117 -23.94 -10.86 20.51
C ASP A 117 -23.92 -12.40 20.57
N ALA A 118 -22.76 -13.03 20.43
CA ALA A 118 -22.60 -14.49 20.38
C ALA A 118 -22.18 -15.12 21.73
N GLY A 119 -22.08 -14.33 22.80
CA GLY A 119 -21.74 -14.78 24.16
C GLY A 119 -22.85 -14.47 25.16
#